data_AF-A0A6C0Q6W9-F1
#
_entry.id   AF-A0A6C0Q6W9-F1
#
_cell.length_a   1.000
_cell.length_b   1.000
_cell.length_c   1.000
_cell.angle_alpha   90.00
_cell.angle_beta   90.00
_cell.angle_gamma   90.00
#
_symmetry.space_group_name_H-M   'P 1'
#
loop_
_entity.id
_entity.type
_entity.pdbx_description
1 polymer ?
#
loop_
_entity_poly.entity_id
_entity_poly.type
_entity_poly.pdbx_seq_one_letter_code
_entity_poly.pdbx_strand_id
1 'polypeptide(L)'
;MTMPETSATTAATVGEAIGAEVLRPHAEDAFAGELAALAAADDRPRPARWRLSPWAVATYLLGGTLPDGTVVTPKYVGPRRIIEVAVTTLATDRALLLLGVPGTAKTWVSEHLAAAVSGDSTLLVQGTAGTPEEAIRYGWNYAQLLAHGPSRDALVSSPVMRAMAEGMTARIEELTRIPADVQDSLITILSEKTLPVPELGQEIQAVRGFNVIATANDRDRGINDLSSALRRRFNTVVLPLPATAEAEVDIVSRRVDQIGRSLDLPGGLEGIAEIRRVVTVFRELRDGVTADGRTKIKSPSGTLSTAEAISVVTNGLALAAHFGDGVLRPGDVASGILGAVVRDPAADRVIWQEYVETVVRERDGWKDFYRACREVGA
;
A
#
# COMPACT_ATOMS: atom_id res chain seq x y z
N MET A 1 58.75 6.54 26.54
CA MET A 1 57.47 7.23 26.70
C MET A 1 56.91 7.42 25.30
N THR A 2 56.25 6.36 24.84
CA THR A 2 55.89 6.10 23.45
C THR A 2 54.39 6.30 23.35
N MET A 3 53.98 7.26 22.53
CA MET A 3 52.57 7.63 22.31
C MET A 3 51.83 6.50 21.59
N PRO A 4 50.56 6.23 21.92
CA PRO A 4 49.83 5.10 21.34
C PRO A 4 49.29 5.44 19.94
N GLU A 5 49.35 4.42 19.08
CA GLU A 5 48.81 4.40 17.72
C GLU A 5 47.29 4.59 17.72
N THR A 6 46.83 5.43 16.79
CA THR A 6 45.43 5.80 16.60
C THR A 6 44.71 4.64 15.90
N SER A 7 43.73 4.05 16.59
CA SER A 7 42.85 3.01 16.05
C SER A 7 42.05 3.52 14.86
N ALA A 8 42.32 2.96 13.69
CA ALA A 8 41.49 3.14 12.49
C ALA A 8 40.18 2.38 12.68
N THR A 9 39.12 3.07 13.08
CA THR A 9 37.76 2.54 13.02
C THR A 9 37.30 2.57 11.56
N THR A 10 37.39 1.42 10.90
CA THR A 10 36.74 1.14 9.62
C THR A 10 35.25 1.47 9.73
N ALA A 11 34.84 2.52 9.02
CA ALA A 11 33.45 2.82 8.75
C ALA A 11 32.89 1.68 7.89
N ALA A 12 32.34 0.66 8.56
CA ALA A 12 31.57 -0.38 7.90
C ALA A 12 30.40 0.29 7.18
N THR A 13 30.39 0.14 5.87
CA THR A 13 29.32 0.53 4.95
C THR A 13 28.00 -0.07 5.41
N VAL A 14 27.03 0.79 5.72
CA VAL A 14 25.66 0.45 6.14
C VAL A 14 24.91 -0.40 5.08
N GLY A 15 25.47 -0.58 3.88
CA GLY A 15 24.93 -1.42 2.81
C GLY A 15 25.14 -2.94 2.95
N GLU A 16 26.02 -3.42 3.85
CA GLU A 16 26.35 -4.86 3.96
C GLU A 16 25.56 -5.60 5.05
N ALA A 17 24.68 -4.91 5.80
CA ALA A 17 23.83 -5.53 6.81
C ALA A 17 22.51 -6.11 6.26
N ILE A 18 22.34 -6.20 4.93
CA ILE A 18 21.12 -6.73 4.28
C ILE A 18 21.19 -8.26 4.13
N GLY A 19 21.62 -8.93 5.19
CA GLY A 19 21.38 -10.36 5.43
C GLY A 19 20.51 -10.60 6.67
N ALA A 20 20.14 -9.53 7.37
CA ALA A 20 19.27 -9.57 8.54
C ALA A 20 17.81 -9.71 8.10
N GLU A 21 17.04 -10.53 8.82
CA GLU A 21 15.61 -10.79 8.63
C GLU A 21 14.79 -9.48 8.53
N VAL A 22 14.57 -9.01 7.30
CA VAL A 22 13.80 -7.78 7.05
C VAL A 22 12.32 -8.06 7.35
N LEU A 23 11.71 -7.25 8.23
CA LEU A 23 10.31 -7.42 8.65
C LEU A 23 9.30 -7.38 7.49
N ARG A 24 9.58 -6.55 6.47
CA ARG A 24 8.79 -6.45 5.25
C ARG A 24 9.73 -6.30 4.06
N PRO A 25 10.12 -7.39 3.38
CA PRO A 25 10.87 -7.30 2.14
C PRO A 25 10.07 -6.53 1.07
N HIS A 26 10.77 -5.89 0.13
CA HIS A 26 10.14 -5.24 -1.01
C HIS A 26 9.44 -6.26 -1.91
N ALA A 27 8.50 -5.81 -2.74
CA ALA A 27 7.72 -6.73 -3.58
C ALA A 27 8.61 -7.54 -4.55
N GLU A 28 9.66 -6.93 -5.09
CA GLU A 28 10.65 -7.56 -5.95
C GLU A 28 11.45 -8.67 -5.25
N ASP A 29 11.70 -8.53 -3.94
CA ASP A 29 12.40 -9.54 -3.14
C ASP A 29 11.45 -10.63 -2.65
N ALA A 30 10.32 -10.23 -2.07
CA ALA A 30 9.32 -11.11 -1.50
C ALA A 30 8.71 -12.07 -2.54
N PHE A 31 8.61 -11.61 -3.79
CA PHE A 31 8.03 -12.38 -4.90
C PHE A 31 9.04 -12.62 -6.03
N ALA A 32 10.35 -12.61 -5.71
CA ALA A 32 11.43 -12.79 -6.68
C ALA A 32 11.25 -14.07 -7.52
N GLY A 33 10.85 -15.18 -6.89
CA GLY A 33 10.62 -16.46 -7.58
C GLY A 33 9.47 -16.39 -8.60
N GLU A 34 8.35 -15.77 -8.24
CA GLU A 34 7.21 -15.61 -9.15
C GLU A 34 7.54 -14.64 -10.30
N LEU A 35 8.25 -13.55 -10.02
CA LEU A 35 8.70 -12.58 -11.02
C LEU A 35 9.70 -13.21 -12.00
N ALA A 36 10.64 -14.02 -11.51
CA ALA A 36 11.60 -14.73 -12.34
C ALA A 36 10.93 -15.77 -13.23
N ALA A 37 9.99 -16.55 -12.69
CA ALA A 37 9.22 -17.53 -13.47
C ALA A 37 8.39 -16.86 -14.56
N LEU A 38 7.73 -15.74 -14.24
CA LEU A 38 7.02 -14.92 -15.22
C LEU A 38 7.97 -14.38 -16.30
N ALA A 39 9.13 -13.84 -15.92
CA ALA A 39 10.09 -13.30 -16.87
C ALA A 39 10.63 -14.37 -17.83
N ALA A 40 10.80 -15.61 -17.35
CA ALA A 40 11.24 -16.75 -18.15
C ALA A 40 10.15 -17.25 -19.11
N ALA A 41 8.88 -17.22 -18.69
CA ALA A 41 7.75 -17.62 -19.52
C ALA A 41 7.21 -16.51 -20.45
N ASP A 42 7.63 -15.25 -20.24
CA ASP A 42 7.11 -14.08 -20.96
C ASP A 42 7.79 -13.87 -22.32
N ASP A 43 7.11 -14.31 -23.37
CA ASP A 43 7.51 -14.23 -24.78
C ASP A 43 6.97 -13.00 -25.53
N ARG A 44 6.28 -12.10 -24.82
CA ARG A 44 5.56 -10.97 -25.42
C ARG A 44 6.41 -9.70 -25.49
N PRO A 45 6.07 -8.76 -26.40
CA PRO A 45 6.80 -7.50 -26.50
C PRO A 45 6.73 -6.69 -25.20
N ARG A 46 7.89 -6.17 -24.79
CA ARG A 46 8.04 -5.34 -23.59
C ARG A 46 8.26 -3.88 -24.01
N PRO A 47 7.56 -2.91 -23.40
CA PRO A 47 7.92 -1.50 -23.53
C PRO A 47 9.38 -1.27 -23.10
N ALA A 48 9.96 -0.16 -23.55
CA ALA A 48 11.36 0.14 -23.25
C ALA A 48 11.62 0.15 -21.73
N ARG A 49 12.68 -0.56 -21.31
CA ARG A 49 13.11 -0.74 -19.90
C ARG A 49 12.14 -1.49 -18.99
N TRP A 50 11.06 -2.06 -19.52
CA TRP A 50 10.20 -2.91 -18.72
C TRP A 50 10.85 -4.29 -18.50
N ARG A 51 10.75 -4.81 -17.27
CA ARG A 51 11.20 -6.16 -16.91
C ARG A 51 10.27 -7.23 -17.48
N LEU A 52 8.96 -6.99 -17.41
CA LEU A 52 7.90 -7.88 -17.86
C LEU A 52 7.04 -7.20 -18.94
N SER A 53 6.41 -7.97 -19.80
CA SER A 53 5.40 -7.46 -20.74
C SER A 53 4.12 -7.04 -20.00
N PRO A 54 3.26 -6.19 -20.60
CA PRO A 54 1.98 -5.81 -19.99
C PRO A 54 1.11 -7.01 -19.57
N TRP A 55 1.16 -8.12 -20.31
CA TRP A 55 0.43 -9.34 -19.95
C TRP A 55 1.04 -10.04 -18.75
N ALA A 56 2.37 -10.16 -18.69
CA ALA A 56 3.05 -10.75 -17.55
C ALA A 56 2.86 -9.92 -16.28
N VAL A 57 2.87 -8.57 -16.38
CA VAL A 57 2.53 -7.68 -15.25
C VAL A 57 1.07 -7.90 -14.80
N ALA A 58 0.12 -8.00 -15.73
CA ALA A 58 -1.28 -8.28 -15.37
C ALA A 58 -1.43 -9.65 -14.67
N THR A 59 -0.77 -10.69 -15.17
CA THR A 59 -0.75 -12.03 -14.54
C THR A 59 -0.07 -11.98 -13.17
N TYR A 60 1.01 -11.22 -13.00
CA TYR A 60 1.66 -11.03 -11.70
C TYR A 60 0.70 -10.49 -10.64
N LEU A 61 -0.12 -9.49 -11.00
CA LEU A 61 -1.06 -8.86 -10.07
C LEU A 61 -2.31 -9.71 -9.83
N LEU A 62 -2.88 -10.29 -10.88
CA LEU A 62 -4.16 -11.01 -10.83
C LEU A 62 -4.03 -12.50 -10.51
N GLY A 63 -2.80 -13.01 -10.50
CA GLY A 63 -2.49 -14.42 -10.35
C GLY A 63 -2.77 -15.22 -11.62
N GLY A 64 -2.37 -16.48 -11.60
CA GLY A 64 -2.56 -17.43 -12.69
C GLY A 64 -1.62 -18.63 -12.57
N THR A 65 -1.69 -19.52 -13.55
CA THR A 65 -0.78 -20.66 -13.67
C THR A 65 -0.02 -20.55 -14.98
N LEU A 66 1.30 -20.63 -14.90
CA LEU A 66 2.19 -20.57 -16.07
C LEU A 66 2.17 -21.92 -16.81
N PRO A 67 2.65 -21.97 -18.08
CA PRO A 67 2.65 -23.20 -18.87
C PRO A 67 3.43 -24.37 -18.25
N ASP A 68 4.43 -24.06 -17.42
CA ASP A 68 5.24 -25.04 -16.68
C ASP A 68 4.59 -25.53 -15.36
N GLY A 69 3.37 -25.04 -15.05
CA GLY A 69 2.64 -25.36 -13.84
C GLY A 69 2.94 -24.45 -12.64
N THR A 70 3.87 -23.49 -12.77
CA THR A 70 4.17 -22.55 -11.69
C THR A 70 2.94 -21.68 -11.39
N VAL A 71 2.55 -21.63 -10.11
CA VAL A 71 1.41 -20.82 -9.64
C VAL A 71 1.89 -19.43 -9.24
N VAL A 72 1.32 -18.42 -9.88
CA VAL A 72 1.49 -17.00 -9.52
C VAL A 72 0.34 -16.63 -8.61
N THR A 73 0.65 -16.23 -7.38
CA THR A 73 -0.37 -15.87 -6.38
C THR A 73 -1.01 -14.52 -6.74
N PRO A 74 -2.32 -14.30 -6.53
CA PRO A 74 -2.94 -13.00 -6.79
C PRO A 74 -2.57 -11.95 -5.72
N LYS A 75 -2.02 -10.81 -6.16
CA LYS A 75 -1.64 -9.67 -5.31
C LYS A 75 -2.77 -8.65 -5.19
N TYR A 76 -3.70 -8.67 -6.13
CA TYR A 76 -4.90 -7.86 -6.12
C TYR A 76 -6.13 -8.73 -6.42
N VAL A 77 -7.17 -8.56 -5.60
CA VAL A 77 -8.46 -9.23 -5.77
C VAL A 77 -9.47 -8.19 -6.21
N GLY A 78 -9.88 -8.25 -7.47
CA GLY A 78 -10.84 -7.30 -8.03
C GLY A 78 -10.99 -7.46 -9.54
N PRO A 79 -11.70 -6.53 -10.19
CA PRO A 79 -11.96 -6.60 -11.62
C PRO A 79 -10.66 -6.57 -12.44
N ARG A 80 -10.41 -7.62 -13.25
CA ARG A 80 -9.25 -7.72 -14.16
C ARG A 80 -9.04 -6.46 -14.98
N ARG A 81 -10.13 -5.88 -15.50
CA ARG A 81 -10.08 -4.70 -16.37
C ARG A 81 -9.43 -3.49 -15.70
N ILE A 82 -9.57 -3.33 -14.39
CA ILE A 82 -8.97 -2.21 -13.64
C ILE A 82 -7.45 -2.30 -13.68
N ILE A 83 -6.91 -3.50 -13.44
CA ILE A 83 -5.46 -3.75 -13.52
C ILE A 83 -4.96 -3.62 -14.96
N GLU A 84 -5.69 -4.14 -15.94
CA GLU A 84 -5.31 -3.97 -17.35
C GLU A 84 -5.23 -2.50 -17.77
N VAL A 85 -6.17 -1.66 -17.31
CA VAL A 85 -6.14 -0.21 -17.57
C VAL A 85 -4.94 0.44 -16.86
N ALA A 86 -4.66 0.07 -15.61
CA ALA A 86 -3.49 0.57 -14.89
C ALA A 86 -2.17 0.21 -15.60
N VAL A 87 -2.00 -1.05 -16.00
CA VAL A 87 -0.81 -1.52 -16.73
C VAL A 87 -0.71 -0.85 -18.10
N THR A 88 -1.82 -0.74 -18.84
CA THR A 88 -1.84 -0.08 -20.16
C THR A 88 -1.50 1.40 -20.03
N THR A 89 -1.95 2.06 -18.96
CA THR A 89 -1.57 3.46 -18.67
C THR A 89 -0.05 3.58 -18.58
N LEU A 90 0.60 2.70 -17.81
CA LEU A 90 2.04 2.74 -17.62
C LEU A 90 2.82 2.43 -18.90
N ALA A 91 2.25 1.60 -19.79
CA ALA A 91 2.83 1.31 -21.10
C ALA A 91 2.77 2.50 -22.08
N THR A 92 2.08 3.58 -21.70
CA THR A 92 2.07 4.88 -22.40
C THR A 92 2.82 5.93 -21.60
N ASP A 93 2.97 7.14 -22.15
CA ASP A 93 3.64 8.26 -21.44
C ASP A 93 2.76 8.96 -20.39
N ARG A 94 1.54 8.46 -20.12
CA ARG A 94 0.65 9.04 -19.09
C ARG A 94 0.96 8.47 -17.71
N ALA A 95 0.94 9.36 -16.71
CA ALA A 95 1.02 8.97 -15.32
C ALA A 95 -0.26 8.28 -14.85
N LEU A 96 -0.13 7.35 -13.91
CA LEU A 96 -1.26 6.61 -13.33
C LEU A 96 -1.63 7.23 -11.98
N LEU A 97 -2.92 7.55 -11.78
CA LEU A 97 -3.45 7.92 -10.47
C LEU A 97 -4.38 6.81 -9.97
N LEU A 98 -3.99 6.10 -8.91
CA LEU A 98 -4.82 5.15 -8.20
C LEU A 98 -5.66 5.92 -7.15
N LEU A 99 -6.96 5.95 -7.34
CA LEU A 99 -7.92 6.63 -6.47
C LEU A 99 -8.81 5.61 -5.77
N GLY A 100 -9.25 5.88 -4.55
CA GLY A 100 -10.20 5.02 -3.84
C GLY A 100 -10.24 5.32 -2.36
N VAL A 101 -11.23 4.77 -1.65
CA VAL A 101 -11.31 4.89 -0.19
C VAL A 101 -10.12 4.18 0.50
N PRO A 102 -9.83 4.47 1.77
CA PRO A 102 -8.81 3.75 2.52
C PRO A 102 -9.00 2.22 2.50
N GLY A 103 -7.89 1.48 2.42
CA GLY A 103 -7.89 0.01 2.39
C GLY A 103 -8.28 -0.66 1.05
N THR A 104 -8.37 0.09 -0.05
CA THR A 104 -8.59 -0.43 -1.42
C THR A 104 -7.31 -0.93 -2.13
N ALA A 105 -6.24 -1.18 -1.38
CA ALA A 105 -4.94 -1.68 -1.86
C ALA A 105 -4.16 -0.76 -2.83
N LYS A 106 -4.42 0.55 -2.87
CA LYS A 106 -3.72 1.51 -3.77
C LYS A 106 -2.19 1.44 -3.68
N THR A 107 -1.63 1.61 -2.48
CA THR A 107 -0.18 1.56 -2.23
C THR A 107 0.41 0.19 -2.55
N TRP A 108 -0.34 -0.88 -2.28
CA TRP A 108 0.08 -2.25 -2.61
C TRP A 108 0.15 -2.47 -4.12
N VAL A 109 -0.89 -2.08 -4.86
CA VAL A 109 -0.90 -2.13 -6.33
C VAL A 109 0.22 -1.27 -6.92
N SER A 110 0.44 -0.06 -6.38
CA SER A 110 1.53 0.84 -6.77
C SER A 110 2.91 0.18 -6.61
N GLU A 111 3.17 -0.44 -5.46
CA GLU A 111 4.42 -1.17 -5.17
C GLU A 111 4.64 -2.33 -6.15
N HIS A 112 3.63 -3.18 -6.30
CA HIS A 112 3.71 -4.37 -7.15
C HIS A 112 3.82 -4.02 -8.64
N LEU A 113 3.18 -2.94 -9.10
CA LEU A 113 3.36 -2.44 -10.47
C LEU A 113 4.80 -1.95 -10.68
N ALA A 114 5.36 -1.15 -9.78
CA ALA A 114 6.73 -0.65 -9.91
C ALA A 114 7.76 -1.79 -9.91
N ALA A 115 7.60 -2.77 -9.00
CA ALA A 115 8.44 -3.97 -8.95
C ALA A 115 8.36 -4.78 -10.26
N ALA A 116 7.16 -5.04 -10.78
CA ALA A 116 6.97 -5.82 -12.00
C ALA A 116 7.42 -5.09 -13.28
N VAL A 117 7.27 -3.77 -13.31
CA VAL A 117 7.62 -2.94 -14.47
C VAL A 117 9.12 -2.62 -14.47
N SER A 118 9.65 -2.08 -13.39
CA SER A 118 11.04 -1.55 -13.33
C SER A 118 12.02 -2.51 -12.66
N GLY A 119 11.52 -3.41 -11.81
CA GLY A 119 12.36 -4.23 -10.92
C GLY A 119 12.81 -3.49 -9.66
N ASP A 120 12.26 -2.30 -9.40
CA ASP A 120 12.56 -1.46 -8.24
C ASP A 120 11.28 -0.72 -7.82
N SER A 121 10.81 -0.99 -6.61
CA SER A 121 9.64 -0.34 -6.01
C SER A 121 9.99 0.76 -4.99
N THR A 122 11.29 1.03 -4.80
CA THR A 122 11.87 1.89 -3.75
C THR A 122 11.95 3.37 -4.13
N LEU A 123 11.71 3.72 -5.41
CA LEU A 123 11.66 5.10 -5.90
C LEU A 123 10.37 5.81 -5.45
N LEU A 124 10.27 6.06 -4.15
CA LEU A 124 9.05 6.48 -3.46
C LEU A 124 9.17 7.90 -2.89
N VAL A 125 8.15 8.70 -3.14
CA VAL A 125 7.86 9.95 -2.42
C VAL A 125 6.59 9.75 -1.60
N GLN A 126 6.68 9.92 -0.28
CA GLN A 126 5.53 9.82 0.61
C GLN A 126 4.89 11.19 0.84
N GLY A 127 3.62 11.32 0.47
CA GLY A 127 2.85 12.54 0.65
C GLY A 127 2.42 12.76 2.10
N THR A 128 2.75 13.95 2.59
CA THR A 128 2.43 14.51 3.91
C THR A 128 2.36 16.03 3.80
N ALA A 129 1.75 16.70 4.79
CA ALA A 129 1.67 18.16 4.82
C ALA A 129 3.04 18.86 4.88
N GLY A 130 4.09 18.15 5.32
CA GLY A 130 5.46 18.65 5.39
C GLY A 130 6.35 18.20 4.23
N THR A 131 5.79 17.61 3.17
CA THR A 131 6.59 17.14 2.02
C THR A 131 7.17 18.33 1.28
N PRO A 132 8.49 18.47 1.21
CA PRO A 132 9.11 19.63 0.61
C PRO A 132 9.30 19.41 -0.91
N GLU A 133 9.52 20.48 -1.66
CA GLU A 133 9.66 20.41 -3.13
C GLU A 133 10.84 19.53 -3.57
N GLU A 134 11.92 19.54 -2.78
CA GLU A 134 13.14 18.77 -3.02
C GLU A 134 12.90 17.25 -3.02
N ALA A 135 11.85 16.79 -2.32
CA ALA A 135 11.46 15.38 -2.31
C ALA A 135 10.92 14.92 -3.68
N ILE A 136 10.37 15.84 -4.48
CA ILE A 136 9.94 15.57 -5.85
C ILE A 136 11.05 15.94 -6.82
N ARG A 137 11.71 17.09 -6.65
CA ARG A 137 12.69 17.59 -7.62
C ARG A 137 14.11 17.08 -7.34
N TYR A 138 14.84 17.82 -6.53
CA TYR A 138 16.19 17.53 -6.07
C TYR A 138 16.48 18.43 -4.87
N GLY A 139 17.38 17.97 -4.00
CA GLY A 139 17.94 18.77 -2.93
C GLY A 139 19.40 19.15 -3.19
N TRP A 140 20.03 19.74 -2.17
CA TRP A 140 21.45 20.09 -2.20
C TRP A 140 22.18 19.48 -1.01
N ASN A 141 23.35 18.93 -1.28
CA ASN A 141 24.35 18.67 -0.26
C ASN A 141 25.00 20.00 0.11
N TYR A 142 24.54 20.60 1.21
CA TYR A 142 24.99 21.93 1.62
C TYR A 142 26.49 22.01 1.88
N ALA A 143 27.15 20.93 2.31
CA ALA A 143 28.60 20.94 2.50
C ALA A 143 29.34 21.09 1.17
N GLN A 144 28.93 20.31 0.15
CA GLN A 144 29.47 20.44 -1.22
C GLN A 144 29.14 21.80 -1.82
N LEU A 145 27.91 22.29 -1.61
CA LEU A 145 27.46 23.59 -2.11
C LEU A 145 28.27 24.74 -1.52
N LEU A 146 28.55 24.72 -0.21
CA LEU A 146 29.36 25.75 0.45
C LEU A 146 30.84 25.66 0.08
N ALA A 147 31.37 24.45 -0.07
CA ALA A 147 32.78 24.25 -0.36
C ALA A 147 33.12 24.53 -1.83
N HIS A 148 32.24 24.16 -2.76
CA HIS A 148 32.55 24.08 -4.20
C HIS A 148 31.54 24.83 -5.09
N GLY A 149 30.50 25.43 -4.49
CA GLY A 149 29.44 26.12 -5.21
C GLY A 149 28.42 25.15 -5.86
N PRO A 150 27.42 25.69 -6.57
CA PRO A 150 26.45 24.90 -7.31
C PRO A 150 27.13 24.03 -8.36
N SER A 151 27.01 22.71 -8.21
CA SER A 151 27.59 21.72 -9.11
C SER A 151 26.75 20.45 -9.13
N ARG A 152 26.97 19.57 -10.11
CA ARG A 152 26.31 18.25 -10.14
C ARG A 152 26.64 17.41 -8.92
N ASP A 153 27.85 17.52 -8.40
CA ASP A 153 28.30 16.77 -7.21
C ASP A 153 27.63 17.26 -5.92
N ALA A 154 27.20 18.52 -5.89
CA ALA A 154 26.41 19.07 -4.79
C ALA A 154 24.91 18.70 -4.89
N LEU A 155 24.44 18.20 -6.02
CA LEU A 155 23.01 17.92 -6.24
C LEU A 155 22.63 16.56 -5.63
N VAL A 156 21.54 16.55 -4.85
CA VAL A 156 20.98 15.33 -4.26
C VAL A 156 19.73 14.95 -5.05
N SER A 157 19.82 13.91 -5.87
CA SER A 157 18.70 13.48 -6.73
C SER A 157 17.54 12.93 -5.90
N SER A 158 16.33 13.41 -6.18
CA SER A 158 15.11 12.83 -5.62
C SER A 158 14.83 11.44 -6.22
N PRO A 159 13.93 10.65 -5.61
CA PRO A 159 13.43 9.42 -6.22
C PRO A 159 12.86 9.61 -7.63
N VAL A 160 12.16 10.73 -7.88
CA VAL A 160 11.58 11.04 -9.20
C VAL A 160 12.68 11.39 -10.20
N MET A 161 13.67 12.19 -9.81
CA MET A 161 14.80 12.52 -10.68
C MET A 161 15.63 11.29 -11.05
N ARG A 162 15.86 10.37 -10.10
CA ARG A 162 16.50 9.07 -10.39
C ARG A 162 15.67 8.25 -11.37
N ALA A 163 14.36 8.13 -11.14
CA ALA A 163 13.45 7.44 -12.04
C ALA A 163 13.47 8.03 -13.46
N MET A 164 13.55 9.36 -13.59
CA MET A 164 13.67 10.05 -14.88
C MET A 164 14.98 9.66 -15.58
N ALA A 165 16.12 9.74 -14.90
CA ALA A 165 17.43 9.47 -15.48
C ALA A 165 17.61 7.99 -15.87
N GLU A 166 17.05 7.08 -15.09
CA GLU A 166 17.22 5.64 -15.26
C GLU A 166 16.11 4.99 -16.10
N GLY A 167 15.00 5.70 -16.30
CA GLY A 167 13.82 5.25 -17.03
C GLY A 167 13.03 4.21 -16.25
N MET A 168 12.76 4.50 -14.98
CA MET A 168 12.04 3.65 -14.04
C MET A 168 10.71 4.28 -13.59
N THR A 169 9.90 3.51 -12.88
CA THR A 169 8.64 3.99 -12.32
C THR A 169 8.87 4.63 -10.95
N ALA A 170 8.57 5.93 -10.82
CA ALA A 170 8.50 6.59 -9.51
C ALA A 170 7.10 6.45 -8.91
N ARG A 171 7.04 6.37 -7.58
CA ARG A 171 5.81 6.25 -6.80
C ARG A 171 5.60 7.49 -5.96
N ILE A 172 4.40 8.06 -6.00
CA ILE A 172 4.00 9.20 -5.16
C ILE A 172 2.78 8.79 -4.35
N GLU A 173 2.98 8.39 -3.11
CA GLU A 173 1.91 7.89 -2.27
C GLU A 173 1.22 9.05 -1.56
N GLU A 174 -0.11 8.99 -1.41
CA GLU A 174 -0.89 10.04 -0.72
C GLU A 174 -0.67 11.44 -1.31
N LEU A 175 -0.71 11.56 -2.65
CA LEU A 175 -0.43 12.78 -3.42
C LEU A 175 -1.21 13.99 -2.91
N THR A 176 -2.48 13.80 -2.54
CA THR A 176 -3.36 14.88 -2.06
C THR A 176 -2.97 15.40 -0.67
N ARG A 177 -2.07 14.73 0.06
CA ARG A 177 -1.51 15.24 1.33
C ARG A 177 -0.30 16.16 1.13
N ILE A 178 0.30 16.17 -0.06
CA ILE A 178 1.40 17.08 -0.41
C ILE A 178 0.82 18.51 -0.55
N PRO A 179 1.51 19.57 -0.09
CA PRO A 179 1.11 20.96 -0.36
C PRO A 179 0.88 21.23 -1.85
N ALA A 180 -0.16 22.00 -2.19
CA ALA A 180 -0.58 22.19 -3.59
C ALA A 180 0.51 22.83 -4.47
N ASP A 181 1.28 23.77 -3.92
CA ASP A 181 2.43 24.39 -4.57
C ASP A 181 3.54 23.37 -4.86
N VAL A 182 3.79 22.44 -3.93
CA VAL A 182 4.74 21.35 -4.14
C VAL A 182 4.23 20.35 -5.18
N GLN A 183 2.93 20.03 -5.20
CA GLN A 183 2.35 19.16 -6.23
C GLN A 183 2.54 19.70 -7.65
N ASP A 184 2.48 21.02 -7.82
CA ASP A 184 2.62 21.67 -9.13
C ASP A 184 4.03 21.50 -9.74
N SER A 185 5.04 21.14 -8.95
CA SER A 185 6.35 20.73 -9.47
C SER A 185 6.27 19.53 -10.44
N LEU A 186 5.22 18.70 -10.33
CA LEU A 186 4.98 17.57 -11.22
C LEU A 186 4.47 18.00 -12.60
N ILE A 187 3.97 19.23 -12.78
CA ILE A 187 3.36 19.66 -14.05
C ILE A 187 4.36 19.54 -15.20
N THR A 188 5.56 20.10 -15.04
CA THR A 188 6.61 20.07 -16.07
C THR A 188 7.14 18.65 -16.26
N ILE A 189 7.38 17.93 -15.16
CA ILE A 189 7.86 16.54 -15.16
C ILE A 189 6.92 15.62 -15.94
N LEU A 190 5.60 15.75 -15.73
CA LEU A 190 4.63 14.87 -16.38
C LEU A 190 4.34 15.27 -17.83
N SER A 191 4.50 16.55 -18.19
CA SER A 191 4.17 17.07 -19.53
C SER A 191 5.34 17.01 -20.49
N GLU A 192 6.43 17.67 -20.13
CA GLU A 192 7.61 17.85 -20.98
C GLU A 192 8.62 16.73 -20.75
N LYS A 193 8.44 15.93 -19.69
CA LYS A 193 9.40 14.91 -19.25
C LYS A 193 10.78 15.51 -18.96
N THR A 194 10.81 16.77 -18.53
CA THR A 194 12.01 17.49 -18.14
C THR A 194 11.91 18.02 -16.72
N LEU A 195 13.07 18.11 -16.07
CA LEU A 195 13.24 18.66 -14.74
C LEU A 195 14.39 19.69 -14.80
N PRO A 196 14.07 21.00 -14.84
CA PRO A 196 15.08 22.04 -14.83
C PRO A 196 15.88 22.08 -13.53
N VAL A 197 17.17 22.35 -13.66
CA VAL A 197 18.12 22.68 -12.59
C VAL A 197 18.68 24.09 -12.87
N PRO A 198 17.91 25.14 -12.58
CA PRO A 198 18.24 26.50 -12.99
C PRO A 198 19.58 27.00 -12.45
N GLU A 199 19.96 26.58 -11.24
CA GLU A 199 21.22 26.94 -10.59
C GLU A 199 22.45 26.49 -11.38
N LEU A 200 22.29 25.46 -12.23
CA LEU A 200 23.34 24.93 -13.10
C LEU A 200 23.14 25.32 -14.57
N GLY A 201 22.04 26.01 -14.92
CA GLY A 201 21.66 26.26 -16.31
C GLY A 201 21.43 24.97 -17.11
N GLN A 202 21.00 23.89 -16.45
CA GLN A 202 20.84 22.55 -17.03
C GLN A 202 19.45 22.00 -16.75
N GLU A 203 19.13 20.86 -17.35
CA GLU A 203 17.94 20.09 -17.05
C GLU A 203 18.24 18.58 -17.10
N ILE A 204 17.38 17.81 -16.46
CA ILE A 204 17.32 16.36 -16.58
C ILE A 204 16.13 16.02 -17.46
N GLN A 205 16.40 15.34 -18.58
CA GLN A 205 15.35 14.78 -19.43
C GLN A 205 15.11 13.33 -19.04
N ALA A 206 13.85 12.95 -18.92
CA ALA A 206 13.49 11.57 -18.63
C ALA A 206 13.79 10.67 -19.84
N VAL A 207 14.43 9.55 -19.60
CA VAL A 207 14.66 8.54 -20.64
C VAL A 207 13.45 7.61 -20.77
N ARG A 208 13.31 6.97 -21.94
CA ARG A 208 12.23 6.00 -22.18
C ARG A 208 12.18 4.95 -21.08
N GLY A 209 10.99 4.67 -20.57
CA GLY A 209 10.74 3.80 -19.42
C GLY A 209 10.26 4.55 -18.17
N PHE A 210 10.58 5.85 -18.07
CA PHE A 210 10.12 6.68 -16.95
C PHE A 210 8.59 6.81 -16.92
N ASN A 211 8.00 6.54 -15.76
CA ASN A 211 6.60 6.85 -15.49
C ASN A 211 6.36 7.12 -14.00
N VAL A 212 5.18 7.64 -13.66
CA VAL A 212 4.76 7.95 -12.28
C VAL A 212 3.47 7.21 -11.96
N ILE A 213 3.46 6.52 -10.82
CA ILE A 213 2.25 6.04 -10.16
C ILE A 213 1.99 6.91 -8.93
N ALA A 214 0.85 7.58 -8.90
CA ALA A 214 0.39 8.32 -7.74
C ALA A 214 -0.78 7.60 -7.05
N THR A 215 -0.91 7.75 -5.73
CA THR A 215 -2.09 7.29 -4.99
C THR A 215 -2.78 8.46 -4.29
N ALA A 216 -4.11 8.41 -4.20
CA ALA A 216 -4.90 9.42 -3.50
C ALA A 216 -6.16 8.81 -2.88
N ASN A 217 -6.63 9.40 -1.78
CA ASN A 217 -7.91 9.07 -1.17
C ASN A 217 -9.01 10.01 -1.69
N ASP A 218 -10.17 9.45 -2.03
CA ASP A 218 -11.29 10.19 -2.67
C ASP A 218 -12.08 11.06 -1.68
N ARG A 219 -11.93 10.88 -0.36
CA ARG A 219 -12.84 11.42 0.66
C ARG A 219 -12.19 11.83 1.99
N ASP A 220 -10.90 12.08 2.03
CA ASP A 220 -10.25 12.49 3.28
C ASP A 220 -10.52 13.97 3.59
N ARG A 221 -10.84 14.27 4.85
CA ARG A 221 -10.91 15.65 5.33
C ARG A 221 -9.48 16.19 5.50
N GLY A 222 -9.22 17.40 5.02
CA GLY A 222 -7.91 18.07 5.17
C GLY A 222 -6.86 17.72 4.11
N ILE A 223 -7.30 17.29 2.93
CA ILE A 223 -6.44 17.06 1.77
C ILE A 223 -6.49 18.25 0.80
N ASN A 224 -5.39 18.47 0.08
CA ASN A 224 -5.34 19.43 -1.02
C ASN A 224 -5.94 18.81 -2.28
N ASP A 225 -6.95 19.47 -2.85
CA ASP A 225 -7.51 19.07 -4.14
C ASP A 225 -6.45 19.16 -5.24
N LEU A 226 -6.41 18.15 -6.12
CA LEU A 226 -5.55 18.20 -7.29
C LEU A 226 -5.99 19.33 -8.22
N SER A 227 -5.05 20.21 -8.59
CA SER A 227 -5.31 21.23 -9.60
C SER A 227 -5.82 20.61 -10.91
N SER A 228 -6.70 21.29 -11.63
CA SER A 228 -7.22 20.79 -12.92
C SER A 228 -6.10 20.52 -13.93
N ALA A 229 -5.02 21.32 -13.84
CA ALA A 229 -3.81 21.18 -14.64
C ALA A 229 -3.04 19.88 -14.34
N LEU A 230 -2.98 19.46 -13.08
CA LEU A 230 -2.34 18.22 -12.68
C LEU A 230 -3.26 17.01 -12.96
N ARG A 231 -4.56 17.12 -12.65
CA ARG A 231 -5.54 16.05 -12.85
C ARG A 231 -5.59 15.53 -14.29
N ARG A 232 -5.51 16.42 -15.29
CA ARG A 232 -5.49 16.03 -16.73
C ARG A 232 -4.22 15.29 -17.18
N ARG A 233 -3.16 15.27 -16.36
CA ARG A 233 -1.87 14.62 -16.65
C ARG A 233 -1.79 13.19 -16.13
N PHE A 234 -2.73 12.83 -15.26
CA PHE A 234 -2.95 11.47 -14.83
C PHE A 234 -4.06 10.82 -15.64
N ASN A 235 -3.93 9.51 -15.89
CA ASN A 235 -5.08 8.65 -16.10
C ASN A 235 -5.52 8.11 -14.74
N THR A 236 -6.77 8.36 -14.35
CA THR A 236 -7.30 7.95 -13.05
C THR A 236 -7.92 6.56 -13.14
N VAL A 237 -7.47 5.66 -12.26
CA VAL A 237 -8.05 4.34 -12.06
C VAL A 237 -8.59 4.28 -10.63
N VAL A 238 -9.90 4.06 -10.50
CA VAL A 238 -10.56 3.95 -9.19
C VAL A 238 -10.55 2.50 -8.73
N LEU A 239 -9.91 2.23 -7.60
CA LEU A 239 -9.91 0.92 -6.95
C LEU A 239 -11.14 0.80 -6.04
N PRO A 240 -12.07 -0.14 -6.33
CA PRO A 240 -13.24 -0.36 -5.51
C PRO A 240 -12.89 -1.17 -4.25
N LEU A 241 -13.83 -1.19 -3.30
CA LEU A 241 -13.83 -2.18 -2.22
C LEU A 241 -14.12 -3.59 -2.80
N PRO A 242 -13.75 -4.67 -2.09
CA PRO A 242 -14.07 -6.02 -2.53
C PRO A 242 -15.58 -6.23 -2.73
N ALA A 243 -15.95 -6.77 -3.90
CA ALA A 243 -17.36 -6.90 -4.29
C ALA A 243 -18.15 -7.81 -3.36
N THR A 244 -17.56 -8.91 -2.90
CA THR A 244 -18.21 -9.93 -2.05
C THR A 244 -17.52 -10.06 -0.70
N ALA A 245 -18.26 -10.57 0.30
CA ALA A 245 -17.70 -10.87 1.61
C ALA A 245 -16.63 -11.96 1.51
N GLU A 246 -16.83 -12.96 0.66
CA GLU A 246 -15.89 -14.05 0.40
C GLU A 246 -14.58 -13.53 -0.15
N ALA A 247 -14.61 -12.56 -1.08
CA ALA A 247 -13.41 -11.93 -1.60
C ALA A 247 -12.66 -11.16 -0.50
N GLU A 248 -13.37 -10.44 0.37
CA GLU A 248 -12.77 -9.71 1.49
C GLU A 248 -12.17 -10.67 2.53
N VAL A 249 -12.86 -11.79 2.86
CA VAL A 249 -12.35 -12.86 3.72
C VAL A 249 -11.09 -13.50 3.16
N ASP A 250 -11.05 -13.78 1.86
CA ASP A 250 -9.88 -14.38 1.20
C ASP A 250 -8.67 -13.42 1.24
N ILE A 251 -8.89 -12.12 0.99
CA ILE A 251 -7.84 -11.10 1.14
C ILE A 251 -7.31 -11.06 2.58
N VAL A 252 -8.21 -10.98 3.57
CA VAL A 252 -7.83 -10.92 4.99
C VAL A 252 -7.08 -12.19 5.39
N SER A 253 -7.58 -13.37 5.03
CA SER A 253 -6.96 -14.66 5.37
C SER A 253 -5.54 -14.76 4.82
N ARG A 254 -5.35 -14.49 3.52
CA ARG A 254 -4.02 -14.54 2.90
C ARG A 254 -3.04 -13.56 3.54
N ARG A 255 -3.50 -12.35 3.86
CA ARG A 255 -2.63 -11.32 4.44
C ARG A 255 -2.28 -11.63 5.89
N VAL A 256 -3.25 -12.13 6.66
CA VAL A 256 -3.05 -12.58 8.04
C VAL A 256 -2.10 -13.76 8.08
N ASP A 257 -2.22 -14.75 7.19
CA ASP A 257 -1.27 -15.86 7.09
C ASP A 257 0.15 -15.39 6.79
N GLN A 258 0.29 -14.43 5.87
CA GLN A 258 1.60 -13.88 5.51
C GLN A 258 2.24 -13.14 6.69
N ILE A 259 1.47 -12.30 7.40
CA ILE A 259 1.95 -11.56 8.57
C ILE A 259 2.21 -12.52 9.73
N GLY A 260 1.34 -13.49 9.96
CA GLY A 260 1.48 -14.50 11.01
C GLY A 260 2.78 -15.29 10.90
N ARG A 261 3.17 -15.70 9.68
CA ARG A 261 4.47 -16.36 9.45
C ARG A 261 5.65 -15.46 9.76
N SER A 262 5.57 -14.16 9.48
CA SER A 262 6.65 -13.22 9.83
C SER A 262 6.75 -12.91 11.32
N LEU A 263 5.71 -13.24 12.10
CA LEU A 263 5.63 -13.02 13.53
C LEU A 263 5.71 -14.32 14.35
N ASP A 264 6.04 -15.45 13.70
CA ASP A 264 6.04 -16.79 14.29
C ASP A 264 4.74 -17.15 15.03
N LEU A 265 3.60 -16.62 14.57
CA LEU A 265 2.30 -16.91 15.15
C LEU A 265 1.81 -18.31 14.72
N PRO A 266 1.10 -19.05 15.60
CA PRO A 266 0.53 -20.34 15.24
C PRO A 266 -0.40 -20.20 14.03
N GLY A 267 -0.10 -20.93 12.96
CA GLY A 267 -0.91 -20.95 11.74
C GLY A 267 -2.04 -21.99 11.81
N GLY A 268 -3.17 -21.73 11.15
CA GLY A 268 -4.23 -22.73 11.02
C GLY A 268 -5.57 -22.19 10.51
N LEU A 269 -6.36 -23.08 9.88
CA LEU A 269 -7.73 -22.83 9.39
C LEU A 269 -8.74 -22.49 10.51
N GLU A 270 -8.35 -22.65 11.76
CA GLU A 270 -9.21 -22.50 12.95
C GLU A 270 -9.66 -21.04 13.17
N GLY A 271 -8.97 -20.06 12.58
CA GLY A 271 -9.34 -18.64 12.66
C GLY A 271 -10.34 -18.14 11.61
N ILE A 272 -10.70 -18.94 10.60
CA ILE A 272 -11.49 -18.45 9.45
C ILE A 272 -12.90 -17.99 9.85
N ALA A 273 -13.48 -18.59 10.88
CA ALA A 273 -14.78 -18.20 11.41
C ALA A 273 -14.75 -16.77 11.97
N GLU A 274 -13.70 -16.42 12.68
CA GLU A 274 -13.52 -15.09 13.28
C GLU A 274 -13.10 -14.05 12.23
N ILE A 275 -12.32 -14.43 11.21
CA ILE A 275 -12.09 -13.59 10.03
C ILE A 275 -13.42 -13.23 9.37
N ARG A 276 -14.26 -14.24 9.08
CA ARG A 276 -15.58 -14.02 8.49
C ARG A 276 -16.43 -13.12 9.37
N ARG A 277 -16.37 -13.29 10.70
CA ARG A 277 -17.08 -12.45 11.66
C ARG A 277 -16.67 -10.98 11.58
N VAL A 278 -15.37 -10.70 11.61
CA VAL A 278 -14.82 -9.34 11.49
C VAL A 278 -15.27 -8.70 10.18
N VAL A 279 -15.11 -9.42 9.06
CA VAL A 279 -15.54 -8.95 7.74
C VAL A 279 -17.05 -8.68 7.70
N THR A 280 -17.88 -9.57 8.24
CA THR A 280 -19.33 -9.37 8.30
C THR A 280 -19.67 -8.09 9.08
N VAL A 281 -19.13 -7.91 10.29
CA VAL A 281 -19.39 -6.70 11.10
C VAL A 281 -19.00 -5.44 10.34
N PHE A 282 -17.82 -5.44 9.71
CA PHE A 282 -17.30 -4.27 9.02
C PHE A 282 -18.14 -3.93 7.80
N ARG A 283 -18.50 -4.93 6.99
CA ARG A 283 -19.36 -4.72 5.82
C ARG A 283 -20.74 -4.21 6.22
N GLU A 284 -21.38 -4.80 7.23
CA GLU A 284 -22.72 -4.40 7.64
C GLU A 284 -22.78 -2.96 8.16
N LEU A 285 -21.82 -2.57 8.99
CA LEU A 285 -21.72 -1.21 9.51
C LEU A 285 -21.33 -0.21 8.40
N ARG A 286 -20.39 -0.58 7.51
CA ARG A 286 -19.96 0.25 6.39
C ARG A 286 -21.07 0.49 5.37
N ASP A 287 -21.83 -0.55 5.05
CA ASP A 287 -22.91 -0.52 4.05
C ASP A 287 -24.23 -0.03 4.65
N GLY A 288 -24.34 0.04 5.99
CA GLY A 288 -25.52 0.50 6.71
C GLY A 288 -26.70 -0.47 6.64
N VAL A 289 -26.43 -1.75 6.40
CA VAL A 289 -27.44 -2.80 6.25
C VAL A 289 -26.85 -4.16 6.60
N THR A 290 -27.64 -5.04 7.21
CA THR A 290 -27.24 -6.43 7.45
C THR A 290 -26.97 -7.19 6.15
N ALA A 291 -26.15 -8.24 6.22
CA ALA A 291 -25.72 -9.05 5.08
C ALA A 291 -26.90 -9.77 4.39
N ASP A 292 -28.00 -9.99 5.11
CA ASP A 292 -29.26 -10.52 4.56
C ASP A 292 -30.17 -9.44 3.95
N GLY A 293 -29.77 -8.16 4.01
CA GLY A 293 -30.50 -7.02 3.47
C GLY A 293 -31.72 -6.59 4.28
N ARG A 294 -31.98 -7.20 5.45
CA ARG A 294 -33.26 -7.04 6.16
C ARG A 294 -33.29 -5.86 7.13
N THR A 295 -32.17 -5.55 7.77
CA THR A 295 -32.12 -4.56 8.85
C THR A 295 -31.21 -3.41 8.45
N LYS A 296 -31.74 -2.18 8.45
CA LYS A 296 -30.93 -0.97 8.28
C LYS A 296 -30.17 -0.66 9.56
N ILE A 297 -28.91 -0.29 9.42
CA ILE A 297 -28.00 0.02 10.53
C ILE A 297 -27.40 1.41 10.29
N LYS A 298 -27.06 2.12 11.36
CA LYS A 298 -26.31 3.37 11.27
C LYS A 298 -24.84 3.07 10.96
N SER A 299 -24.25 3.82 10.04
CA SER A 299 -22.82 3.70 9.74
C SER A 299 -22.00 4.59 10.69
N PRO A 300 -20.94 4.05 11.32
CA PRO A 300 -20.04 4.83 12.15
C PRO A 300 -19.16 5.76 11.31
N SER A 301 -18.41 6.63 11.98
CA SER A 301 -17.49 7.56 11.32
C SER A 301 -16.25 6.89 10.72
N GLY A 302 -15.89 5.69 11.21
CA GLY A 302 -14.74 4.91 10.72
C GLY A 302 -14.94 4.32 9.32
N THR A 303 -13.84 4.10 8.60
CA THR A 303 -13.87 3.55 7.23
C THR A 303 -14.24 2.07 7.16
N LEU A 304 -13.94 1.31 8.21
CA LEU A 304 -14.13 -0.14 8.32
C LEU A 304 -13.60 -0.87 7.08
N SER A 305 -12.34 -0.59 6.77
CA SER A 305 -11.68 -1.08 5.56
C SER A 305 -11.12 -2.50 5.72
N THR A 306 -10.80 -3.15 4.59
CA THR A 306 -10.11 -4.46 4.59
C THR A 306 -8.80 -4.42 5.38
N ALA A 307 -8.08 -3.30 5.35
CA ALA A 307 -6.84 -3.12 6.10
C ALA A 307 -7.07 -3.09 7.62
N GLU A 308 -8.17 -2.47 8.06
CA GLU A 308 -8.57 -2.49 9.47
C GLU A 308 -8.97 -3.91 9.89
N ALA A 309 -9.66 -4.67 9.03
CA ALA A 309 -10.00 -6.06 9.31
C ALA A 309 -8.75 -6.94 9.48
N ILE A 310 -7.74 -6.78 8.62
CA ILE A 310 -6.43 -7.44 8.76
C ILE A 310 -5.78 -7.10 10.11
N SER A 311 -5.80 -5.82 10.50
CA SER A 311 -5.23 -5.37 11.77
C SER A 311 -5.94 -6.01 12.97
N VAL A 312 -7.28 -6.02 12.97
CA VAL A 312 -8.09 -6.64 14.03
C VAL A 312 -7.78 -8.12 14.17
N VAL A 313 -7.76 -8.87 13.06
CA VAL A 313 -7.48 -10.31 13.10
C VAL A 313 -6.04 -10.60 13.50
N THR A 314 -5.06 -9.85 12.98
CA THR A 314 -3.64 -10.03 13.32
C THR A 314 -3.41 -9.78 14.81
N ASN A 315 -4.00 -8.72 15.36
CA ASN A 315 -3.90 -8.42 16.79
C ASN A 315 -4.61 -9.49 17.62
N GLY A 316 -5.78 -9.98 17.17
CA GLY A 316 -6.49 -11.07 17.82
C GLY A 316 -5.65 -12.37 17.86
N LEU A 317 -4.96 -12.71 16.77
CA LEU A 317 -4.06 -13.87 16.74
C LEU A 317 -2.86 -13.69 17.67
N ALA A 318 -2.27 -12.49 17.71
CA ALA A 318 -1.20 -12.20 18.65
C ALA A 318 -1.68 -12.31 20.11
N LEU A 319 -2.88 -11.82 20.42
CA LEU A 319 -3.49 -11.98 21.74
C LEU A 319 -3.69 -13.46 22.09
N ALA A 320 -4.27 -14.25 21.18
CA ALA A 320 -4.49 -15.67 21.38
C ALA A 320 -3.18 -16.44 21.55
N ALA A 321 -2.14 -16.10 20.79
CA ALA A 321 -0.85 -16.77 20.84
C ALA A 321 -0.05 -16.44 22.12
N HIS A 322 -0.07 -15.19 22.57
CA HIS A 322 0.75 -14.75 23.70
C HIS A 322 0.04 -14.82 25.05
N PHE A 323 -1.29 -14.64 25.08
CA PHE A 323 -2.08 -14.56 26.30
C PHE A 323 -3.22 -15.60 26.37
N GLY A 324 -3.39 -16.41 25.32
CA GLY A 324 -4.39 -17.46 25.23
C GLY A 324 -3.76 -18.85 25.01
N ASP A 325 -4.51 -19.72 24.33
CA ASP A 325 -4.11 -21.08 23.97
C ASP A 325 -3.74 -21.22 22.47
N GLY A 326 -3.49 -20.10 21.79
CA GLY A 326 -3.18 -20.05 20.36
C GLY A 326 -4.39 -20.16 19.43
N VAL A 327 -5.61 -20.32 19.96
CA VAL A 327 -6.84 -20.41 19.16
C VAL A 327 -7.55 -19.05 19.14
N LEU A 328 -7.77 -18.51 17.94
CA LEU A 328 -8.48 -17.25 17.76
C LEU A 328 -9.96 -17.40 18.16
N ARG A 329 -10.40 -16.65 19.17
CA ARG A 329 -11.77 -16.67 19.70
C ARG A 329 -12.48 -15.33 19.54
N PRO A 330 -13.82 -15.31 19.70
CA PRO A 330 -14.60 -14.08 19.67
C PRO A 330 -14.10 -12.98 20.62
N GLY A 331 -13.56 -13.36 21.78
CA GLY A 331 -12.97 -12.43 22.76
C GLY A 331 -11.76 -11.65 22.21
N ASP A 332 -10.90 -12.33 21.45
CA ASP A 332 -9.64 -11.77 20.94
C ASP A 332 -9.90 -10.72 19.85
N VAL A 333 -10.97 -10.87 19.08
CA VAL A 333 -11.36 -9.93 18.02
C VAL A 333 -12.30 -8.82 18.52
N ALA A 334 -13.07 -9.04 19.59
CA ALA A 334 -14.09 -8.09 20.06
C ALA A 334 -13.51 -6.70 20.39
N SER A 335 -12.36 -6.65 21.05
CA SER A 335 -11.69 -5.37 21.40
C SER A 335 -11.15 -4.66 20.17
N GLY A 336 -10.54 -5.40 19.23
CA GLY A 336 -10.10 -4.85 17.96
C GLY A 336 -11.26 -4.28 17.13
N ILE A 337 -12.39 -4.99 17.07
CA ILE A 337 -13.60 -4.50 16.38
C ILE A 337 -14.12 -3.23 17.04
N LEU A 338 -14.25 -3.20 18.37
CA LEU A 338 -14.73 -2.01 19.08
C LEU A 338 -13.84 -0.79 18.79
N GLY A 339 -12.52 -0.95 18.86
CA GLY A 339 -11.57 0.14 18.59
C GLY A 339 -11.56 0.61 17.13
N ALA A 340 -11.87 -0.26 16.18
CA ALA A 340 -12.02 0.11 14.77
C ALA A 340 -13.34 0.85 14.49
N VAL A 341 -14.43 0.41 15.13
CA VAL A 341 -15.77 0.99 14.96
C VAL A 341 -15.90 2.33 15.69
N VAL A 342 -15.41 2.44 16.93
CA VAL A 342 -15.58 3.62 17.77
C VAL A 342 -14.39 4.55 17.63
N ARG A 343 -14.43 5.44 16.63
CA ARG A 343 -13.43 6.50 16.43
C ARG A 343 -13.84 7.81 17.09
N ASP A 344 -15.13 8.13 17.05
CA ASP A 344 -15.76 9.17 17.85
C ASP A 344 -16.52 8.53 19.03
N PRO A 345 -16.01 8.64 20.28
CA PRO A 345 -16.65 8.02 21.44
C PRO A 345 -18.09 8.48 21.69
N ALA A 346 -18.48 9.67 21.26
CA ALA A 346 -19.82 10.21 21.50
C ALA A 346 -20.84 9.64 20.50
N ALA A 347 -20.51 9.65 19.22
CA ALA A 347 -21.42 9.22 18.15
C ALA A 347 -21.35 7.70 17.91
N ASP A 348 -20.14 7.16 17.75
CA ASP A 348 -19.95 5.79 17.27
C ASP A 348 -20.26 4.74 18.34
N ARG A 349 -20.12 5.09 19.63
CA ARG A 349 -20.44 4.16 20.74
C ARG A 349 -21.92 3.79 20.75
N VAL A 350 -22.81 4.75 20.45
CA VAL A 350 -24.25 4.50 20.38
C VAL A 350 -24.58 3.58 19.20
N ILE A 351 -23.94 3.82 18.04
CA ILE A 351 -24.09 2.99 16.84
C ILE A 351 -23.65 1.55 17.11
N TRP A 352 -22.50 1.38 17.76
CA TRP A 352 -21.97 0.07 18.13
C TRP A 352 -22.92 -0.68 19.08
N GLN A 353 -23.39 -0.02 20.15
CA GLN A 353 -24.31 -0.64 21.11
C GLN A 353 -25.63 -1.07 20.45
N GLU A 354 -26.19 -0.22 19.59
CA GLU A 354 -27.40 -0.54 18.83
C GLU A 354 -27.19 -1.76 17.94
N TYR A 355 -26.08 -1.84 17.20
CA TYR A 355 -25.74 -2.99 16.37
C TYR A 355 -25.55 -4.28 17.20
N VAL A 356 -24.87 -4.20 18.35
CA VAL A 356 -24.66 -5.36 19.22
C VAL A 356 -26.00 -5.89 19.80
N GLU A 357 -26.87 -5.00 20.27
CA GLU A 357 -28.12 -5.41 20.91
C GLU A 357 -29.22 -5.84 19.91
N THR A 358 -29.19 -5.33 18.68
CA THR A 358 -30.24 -5.61 17.68
C THR A 358 -29.85 -6.66 16.65
N VAL A 359 -28.58 -6.70 16.23
CA VAL A 359 -28.11 -7.60 15.18
C VAL A 359 -27.32 -8.76 15.77
N VAL A 360 -26.29 -8.47 16.58
CA VAL A 360 -25.37 -9.50 17.10
C VAL A 360 -26.09 -10.44 18.07
N ARG A 361 -26.94 -9.90 18.96
CA ARG A 361 -27.66 -10.68 19.97
C ARG A 361 -28.59 -11.73 19.38
N GLU A 362 -29.30 -11.38 18.30
CA GLU A 362 -30.32 -12.22 17.67
C GLU A 362 -29.74 -13.18 16.61
N ARG A 363 -28.44 -13.05 16.28
CA ARG A 363 -27.80 -13.84 15.22
C ARG A 363 -27.36 -15.22 15.72
N ASP A 364 -27.81 -16.26 15.01
CA ASP A 364 -27.44 -17.64 15.31
C ASP A 364 -25.91 -17.85 15.25
N GLY A 365 -25.37 -18.55 16.25
CA GLY A 365 -23.93 -18.81 16.36
C GLY A 365 -23.07 -17.62 16.81
N TRP A 366 -23.67 -16.50 17.25
CA TRP A 366 -22.94 -15.30 17.69
C TRP A 366 -23.04 -15.03 19.20
N LYS A 367 -23.60 -15.96 19.99
CA LYS A 367 -23.80 -15.78 21.45
C LYS A 367 -22.50 -15.48 22.22
N ASP A 368 -21.42 -16.19 21.92
CA ASP A 368 -20.14 -15.96 22.61
C ASP A 368 -19.49 -14.64 22.17
N PHE A 369 -19.67 -14.25 20.90
CA PHE A 369 -19.27 -12.93 20.44
C PHE A 369 -20.09 -11.81 21.09
N TYR A 370 -21.41 -11.96 21.23
CA TYR A 370 -22.25 -11.02 21.95
C TYR A 370 -21.75 -10.80 23.39
N ARG A 371 -21.45 -11.88 24.11
CA ARG A 371 -20.87 -11.82 25.47
C ARG A 371 -19.54 -11.07 25.48
N ALA A 372 -18.62 -11.40 24.57
CA ALA A 372 -17.35 -10.70 24.43
C ALA A 372 -17.53 -9.20 24.16
N CYS A 373 -18.44 -8.81 23.26
CA CYS A 373 -18.74 -7.40 23.00
C CYS A 373 -19.29 -6.67 24.23
N ARG A 374 -20.10 -7.35 25.05
CA ARG A 374 -20.64 -6.81 26.31
C ARG A 374 -19.56 -6.63 27.37
N GLU A 375 -18.61 -7.55 27.46
CA GLU A 375 -17.49 -7.49 28.41
C GLU A 375 -16.51 -6.36 28.08
N VAL A 376 -16.18 -6.19 26.80
CA VAL A 376 -15.25 -5.13 26.38
C VAL A 376 -15.91 -3.74 26.35
N GLY A 377 -17.23 -3.68 26.16
CA GLY A 377 -18.00 -2.43 26.12
C GLY A 377 -18.48 -1.92 27.48
N ALA A 378 -18.37 -2.74 28.53
CA ALA A 378 -18.63 -2.35 29.93
C ALA A 378 -17.51 -1.45 30.44
#